data_AF-K1SQ24-F1
#
_entry.id   AF-K1SQ24-F1
#
_cell.length_a   1.000
_cell.length_b   1.000
_cell.length_c   1.000
_cell.angle_alpha   90.00
_cell.angle_beta   90.00
_cell.angle_gamma   90.00
#
_symmetry.space_group_name_H-M   'P 1'
#
loop_
_entity.id
_entity.type
_entity.pdbx_description
1 polymer ?
#
loop_
_entity_poly.entity_id
_entity_poly.type
_entity_poly.pdbx_seq_one_letter_code
_entity_poly.pdbx_strand_id
1 'polypeptide(L)'
;RRHTKETLGNHNTYTILQPSTDFDFLDENCMYYDIEFRIVRIRLDNGTYICIATNLSEEEFPLEEINKLYRMRWSEETSFRELKYTIGLIN
;
A
#
# COMPACT_ATOMS: atom_id res chain seq x y z
N ARG A 1 -4.46 -10.44 20.05
CA ARG A 1 -5.42 -10.35 18.91
C ARG A 1 -5.55 -11.74 18.30
N ARG A 2 -6.76 -12.18 17.88
CA ARG A 2 -6.94 -13.49 17.22
C ARG A 2 -6.63 -13.36 15.72
N HIS A 3 -5.77 -14.22 15.20
CA HIS A 3 -5.50 -14.32 13.76
C HIS A 3 -6.71 -14.91 13.01
N THR A 4 -6.93 -14.48 11.78
CA THR A 4 -8.04 -14.92 10.93
C THR A 4 -7.69 -16.24 10.22
N LYS A 5 -8.70 -17.00 9.79
CA LYS A 5 -8.48 -18.25 9.03
C LYS A 5 -7.71 -18.02 7.73
N GLU A 6 -7.91 -16.85 7.10
CA GLU A 6 -7.20 -16.45 5.89
C GLU A 6 -5.71 -16.22 6.14
N THR A 7 -5.36 -15.50 7.21
CA THR A 7 -3.95 -15.24 7.55
C THR A 7 -3.22 -16.52 7.95
N LEU A 8 -3.89 -17.46 8.64
CA LEU A 8 -3.34 -18.77 8.96
C LEU A 8 -3.19 -19.69 7.74
N GLY A 9 -4.03 -19.52 6.71
CA GLY A 9 -4.08 -20.38 5.53
C GLY A 9 -3.06 -20.04 4.44
N ASN A 10 -2.51 -18.82 4.43
CA ASN A 10 -1.69 -18.30 3.33
C ASN A 10 -0.27 -17.89 3.79
N HIS A 11 0.55 -18.89 4.17
CA HIS A 11 1.91 -18.67 4.67
C HIS A 11 2.88 -18.03 3.66
N ASN A 12 2.60 -18.13 2.35
CA ASN A 12 3.42 -17.47 1.32
C ASN A 12 3.14 -15.96 1.21
N THR A 13 2.01 -15.49 1.74
CA THR A 13 1.58 -14.09 1.61
C THR A 13 1.66 -13.37 2.96
N TYR A 14 1.46 -14.09 4.06
CA TYR A 14 1.41 -13.51 5.39
C TYR A 14 2.41 -14.20 6.32
N THR A 15 3.25 -13.39 6.97
CA THR A 15 4.08 -13.81 8.11
C THR A 15 3.42 -13.34 9.39
N ILE A 16 3.10 -14.27 10.29
CA ILE A 16 2.54 -13.96 11.60
C ILE A 16 3.69 -13.74 12.58
N LEU A 17 3.90 -12.48 12.97
CA LEU A 17 4.87 -12.12 13.99
C LEU A 17 4.26 -12.41 15.38
N GLN A 18 4.93 -13.27 16.15
CA GLN A 18 4.56 -13.50 17.54
C GLN A 18 4.95 -12.27 18.38
N PRO A 19 4.28 -12.01 19.52
CA PRO A 19 4.65 -10.90 20.40
C PRO A 19 6.10 -10.98 20.90
N SER A 20 6.67 -12.18 20.96
CA SER A 20 8.06 -12.46 21.33
C SER A 20 8.97 -12.69 20.11
N THR A 21 8.50 -12.41 18.90
CA THR A 21 9.37 -12.47 17.73
C THR A 21 10.42 -11.39 17.88
N ASP A 22 11.66 -11.83 17.99
CA ASP A 22 12.82 -10.97 17.99
C ASP A 22 12.99 -10.38 16.59
N PHE A 23 13.16 -9.06 16.53
CA PHE A 23 13.47 -8.39 15.27
C PHE A 23 15.00 -8.45 15.12
N ASP A 24 15.51 -9.62 14.81
CA ASP A 24 16.96 -9.92 14.69
C ASP A 24 17.68 -9.12 13.59
N PHE A 25 16.92 -8.46 12.71
CA PHE A 25 17.44 -7.49 11.74
C PHE A 25 17.51 -6.05 12.27
N LEU A 26 16.87 -5.75 13.39
CA LEU A 26 16.99 -4.47 14.09
C LEU A 26 18.01 -4.66 15.21
N ASP A 27 19.23 -4.16 14.99
CA ASP A 27 20.28 -4.16 16.00
C ASP A 27 19.75 -3.56 17.32
N GLU A 28 19.95 -4.25 18.44
CA GLU A 28 19.56 -3.77 19.78
C GLU A 28 20.17 -2.40 20.12
N ASN A 29 21.27 -2.03 19.46
CA ASN A 29 21.90 -0.71 19.58
C ASN A 29 21.18 0.40 18.79
N CYS A 30 20.25 0.06 17.89
CA CYS A 30 19.56 0.97 16.99
C CYS A 30 18.18 1.35 17.55
N MET A 31 18.15 2.35 18.44
CA MET A 31 16.90 2.88 19.02
C MET A 31 16.00 3.59 18.00
N TYR A 32 16.56 4.04 16.86
CA TYR A 32 15.85 4.80 15.84
C TYR A 32 16.28 4.36 14.44
N TYR A 33 15.31 4.14 13.57
CA TYR A 33 15.54 3.79 12.18
C TYR A 33 15.17 4.96 11.28
N ASP A 34 16.13 5.47 10.51
CA ASP A 34 15.87 6.48 9.50
C ASP A 34 15.09 5.87 8.34
N ILE A 35 13.90 6.42 8.07
CA ILE A 35 13.06 6.00 6.95
C ILE A 35 13.07 7.13 5.93
N GLU A 36 13.63 6.85 4.76
CA GLU A 36 13.58 7.76 3.62
C GLU A 36 12.38 7.43 2.73
N PHE A 37 11.59 8.45 2.44
CA PHE A 37 10.53 8.42 1.43
C PHE A 37 10.31 9.85 0.95
N ARG A 38 9.74 9.97 -0.24
CA ARG A 38 9.29 11.26 -0.77
C ARG A 38 7.78 11.35 -0.80
N ILE A 39 7.30 12.59 -0.75
CA ILE A 39 5.89 12.92 -0.90
C ILE A 39 5.67 13.50 -2.29
N VAL A 40 4.85 12.82 -3.09
CA VAL A 40 4.45 13.26 -4.43
C VAL A 40 3.03 13.83 -4.35
N ARG A 41 2.82 15.02 -4.93
CA ARG A 41 1.51 15.67 -4.99
C ARG A 41 1.02 15.79 -6.42
N ILE A 42 -0.14 15.21 -6.70
CA ILE A 42 -0.79 15.27 -8.01
C ILE A 42 -2.06 16.10 -7.87
N ARG A 43 -2.19 17.14 -8.70
CA ARG A 43 -3.42 17.95 -8.78
C ARG A 43 -4.43 17.25 -9.70
N LEU A 44 -5.65 17.11 -9.22
CA LEU A 44 -6.77 16.59 -9.98
C LEU A 44 -7.54 17.70 -10.72
N ASP A 45 -8.34 17.29 -11.70
CA ASP A 45 -9.16 18.18 -12.51
C ASP A 45 -10.19 18.97 -11.68
N ASN A 46 -10.68 18.38 -10.58
CA ASN A 46 -11.58 19.03 -9.63
C ASN A 46 -10.87 20.03 -8.68
N GLY A 47 -9.57 20.26 -8.87
CA GLY A 47 -8.77 21.19 -8.07
C GLY A 47 -8.25 20.64 -6.74
N THR A 48 -8.60 19.39 -6.37
CA THR A 48 -8.04 18.76 -5.17
C THR A 48 -6.67 18.15 -5.44
N TYR A 49 -5.98 17.75 -4.38
CA TYR A 49 -4.68 17.07 -4.47
C TYR A 49 -4.76 15.66 -3.91
N ILE A 50 -4.03 14.77 -4.56
CA ILE A 50 -3.68 13.47 -4.04
C ILE A 50 -2.24 13.54 -3.55
N CYS A 51 -1.98 13.03 -2.36
CA CYS A 51 -0.65 12.92 -1.78
C CYS A 51 -0.25 11.44 -1.70
N ILE A 52 0.91 11.10 -2.25
CA ILE A 52 1.45 9.75 -2.26
C ILE A 52 2.77 9.77 -1.51
N ALA A 53 2.89 8.98 -0.45
CA ALA A 53 4.17 8.67 0.18
C ALA A 53 4.78 7.46 -0.51
N THR A 54 6.02 7.57 -0.98
CA THR A 54 6.68 6.50 -1.74
C THR A 54 8.18 6.50 -1.51
N ASN A 55 8.77 5.30 -1.46
CA ASN A 55 10.22 5.08 -1.45
C ASN A 55 10.78 4.92 -2.88
N LEU A 56 9.95 5.04 -3.92
CA LEU A 56 10.40 4.94 -5.30
C LEU A 56 11.22 6.16 -5.70
N SER A 57 12.36 5.94 -6.37
CA SER A 57 13.29 6.99 -6.80
C SER A 57 12.64 7.99 -7.77
N GLU A 58 13.08 9.25 -7.73
CA GLU A 58 12.57 10.27 -8.68
C GLU A 58 13.07 10.07 -10.10
N GLU A 59 14.29 9.53 -10.23
CA GLU A 59 14.95 9.28 -11.50
C GLU A 59 14.24 8.18 -12.31
N GLU A 60 13.87 7.07 -11.66
CA GLU A 60 13.19 5.96 -12.33
C GLU A 60 11.67 6.13 -12.35
N PHE A 61 11.11 6.79 -11.32
CA PHE A 61 9.67 7.02 -11.19
C PHE A 61 9.37 8.52 -11.12
N PRO A 62 9.46 9.25 -12.24
CA PRO A 62 9.02 10.63 -12.28
C PRO A 62 7.51 10.74 -12.02
N LEU A 63 7.05 11.98 -11.81
CA LEU A 63 5.63 12.28 -11.51
C LEU A 63 4.65 11.61 -12.49
N GLU A 64 5.00 11.55 -13.78
CA GLU A 64 4.18 10.94 -14.82
C GLU A 64 3.97 9.43 -14.60
N GLU A 65 5.04 8.70 -14.30
CA GLU A 65 4.97 7.26 -14.01
C GLU A 65 4.23 6.99 -12.69
N ILE A 66 4.44 7.80 -11.66
CA ILE A 66 3.65 7.71 -10.41
C ILE A 66 2.16 7.95 -10.68
N ASN A 67 1.82 8.93 -11.53
CA ASN A 67 0.43 9.20 -11.89
C ASN A 67 -0.20 8.04 -12.69
N LYS A 68 0.56 7.42 -13.58
CA LYS A 68 0.12 6.22 -14.32
C LYS A 68 -0.12 5.04 -13.38
N LEU A 69 0.81 4.75 -12.47
CA LEU A 69 0.63 3.72 -11.43
C LEU A 69 -0.59 4.01 -10.56
N TYR A 70 -0.80 5.27 -10.17
CA TYR A 70 -1.97 5.68 -9.41
C TYR A 70 -3.28 5.41 -10.18
N ARG A 71 -3.31 5.70 -11.49
CA ARG A 71 -4.47 5.41 -12.36
C ARG A 71 -4.72 3.91 -12.48
N MET A 72 -3.69 3.09 -12.61
CA MET A 72 -3.81 1.62 -12.66
C MET A 72 -4.36 1.05 -11.35
N ARG A 73 -3.93 1.57 -10.19
CA ARG A 73 -4.52 1.19 -8.90
C ARG A 73 -6.02 1.57 -8.84
N TRP A 74 -6.36 2.75 -9.34
CA TRP A 74 -7.74 3.24 -9.34
C TRP A 74 -8.66 2.42 -10.25
N SER A 75 -8.16 1.93 -11.39
CA SER A 75 -8.96 1.09 -12.30
C SER A 75 -9.40 -0.20 -11.62
N GLU A 76 -8.54 -0.83 -10.81
CA GLU A 76 -8.93 -2.03 -10.05
C GLU A 76 -10.11 -1.75 -9.11
N GLU A 77 -10.04 -0.67 -8.35
CA GLU A 77 -11.12 -0.26 -7.44
C GLU A 77 -12.43 0.01 -8.19
N THR A 78 -12.34 0.64 -9.37
CA THR A 78 -13.48 0.90 -10.24
C THR A 78 -14.08 -0.40 -10.78
N SER A 79 -13.25 -1.33 -11.26
CA SER A 79 -13.67 -2.65 -11.76
C SER A 79 -14.39 -3.46 -10.67
N PHE A 80 -13.87 -3.48 -9.44
CA PHE A 80 -14.54 -4.15 -8.33
C PHE A 80 -15.86 -3.48 -7.96
N ARG A 81 -15.93 -2.15 -8.05
CA ARG A 81 -17.18 -1.42 -7.85
C ARG A 81 -18.20 -1.83 -8.90
N GLU A 82 -17.87 -1.76 -10.18
CA GLU A 82 -18.74 -2.15 -11.29
C GLU A 82 -19.20 -3.60 -11.19
N LEU A 83 -18.31 -4.51 -10.79
CA LEU A 83 -18.66 -5.90 -10.54
C LEU A 83 -19.77 -5.97 -9.48
N LYS A 84 -19.59 -5.35 -8.31
CA LYS A 84 -20.59 -5.37 -7.23
C LYS A 84 -21.96 -4.85 -7.66
N TYR A 85 -21.99 -3.78 -8.49
CA TYR A 85 -23.23 -3.28 -9.08
C TYR A 85 -23.87 -4.32 -10.01
N THR A 86 -23.07 -4.98 -10.85
CA THR A 86 -23.54 -5.99 -11.81
C THR A 86 -24.14 -7.22 -11.13
N ILE A 87 -23.52 -7.69 -10.04
CA ILE A 87 -23.96 -8.91 -9.33
C ILE A 87 -24.89 -8.62 -8.14
N GLY A 88 -25.36 -7.39 -7.98
CA GLY A 88 -26.32 -7.02 -6.93
C GLY A 88 -25.79 -7.14 -5.49
N LEU A 89 -24.47 -7.05 -5.30
CA LEU A 89 -23.82 -7.10 -3.97
C LEU A 89 -23.75 -5.72 -3.27
N ILE A 90 -24.49 -4.76 -3.79
CA ILE A 90 -24.68 -3.43 -3.22
C ILE A 90 -26.00 -3.42 -2.45
N ASN A 91 -25.92 -3.56 -1.13
CA ASN A 91 -26.99 -3.23 -0.19
C ASN A 91 -26.74 -1.84 0.40
#